data_AF-A0A095A4J9-F1
#
_entry.id   AF-A0A095A4J9-F1
#
_cell.length_a   1.000
_cell.length_b   1.000
_cell.length_c   1.000
_cell.angle_alpha   90.00
_cell.angle_beta   90.00
_cell.angle_gamma   90.00
#
_symmetry.space_group_name_H-M   'P 1'
#
loop_
_entity.id
_entity.type
_entity.pdbx_description
1 polymer ?
#
loop_
_entity_poly.entity_id
_entity_poly.type
_entity_poly.pdbx_seq_one_letter_code
_entity_poly.pdbx_strand_id
1 'polypeptide(L)'
;MTYQGSLPFPACYETVTWIILNQPVIITETQLKSLRQLRISSFRESGRMADNYRTIQKLNNRSVRTNIDFIQTQPYCSMQSRRSYIGKFKIHFVY
;
A
#
# COMPACT_ATOMS: atom_id res chain seq x y z
N MET A 1 -2.59 -12.96 -3.72
CA MET A 1 -1.12 -13.24 -3.78
C MET A 1 -0.60 -13.47 -2.37
N THR A 2 0.37 -14.35 -2.18
CA THR A 2 0.88 -14.74 -0.85
C THR A 2 2.40 -14.90 -0.88
N TYR A 3 3.10 -14.35 0.11
CA TYR A 3 4.57 -14.45 0.22
C TYR A 3 5.06 -14.34 1.68
N GLN A 4 6.26 -14.86 1.95
CA GLN A 4 6.91 -14.71 3.27
C GLN A 4 7.70 -13.39 3.33
N GLY A 5 7.57 -12.65 4.42
CA GLY A 5 8.22 -11.35 4.58
C GLY A 5 8.33 -10.91 6.03
N SER A 6 8.52 -9.60 6.20
CA SER A 6 8.76 -8.97 7.50
C SER A 6 7.71 -7.95 7.88
N LEU A 7 7.73 -7.55 9.15
CA LEU A 7 6.96 -6.42 9.65
C LEU A 7 7.37 -5.11 8.95
N PRO A 8 6.43 -4.22 8.61
CA PRO A 8 6.73 -2.95 7.92
C PRO A 8 7.13 -1.84 8.89
N PHE A 9 7.26 -2.14 10.19
CA PHE A 9 7.65 -1.21 11.25
C PHE A 9 8.88 -1.76 12.01
N PRO A 10 9.53 -0.95 12.86
CA PRO A 10 10.78 -1.32 13.52
C PRO A 10 10.75 -2.65 14.28
N ALA A 11 11.95 -3.18 14.46
CA ALA A 11 12.34 -4.58 14.70
C ALA A 11 12.29 -5.49 13.47
N CYS A 12 11.50 -5.17 12.44
CA CYS A 12 11.61 -5.73 11.08
C CYS A 12 11.68 -7.27 10.99
N TYR A 13 11.14 -8.01 11.96
CA TYR A 13 11.26 -9.47 12.03
C TYR A 13 10.64 -10.16 10.81
N GLU A 14 11.35 -11.17 10.29
CA GLU A 14 10.95 -11.96 9.12
C GLU A 14 10.02 -13.13 9.49
N THR A 15 8.93 -12.81 10.19
CA THR A 15 8.01 -13.81 10.75
C THR A 15 6.61 -13.75 10.12
N VAL A 16 6.42 -12.94 9.08
CA VAL A 16 5.10 -12.63 8.53
C VAL A 16 4.84 -13.37 7.23
N THR A 17 3.74 -14.12 7.18
CA THR A 17 3.16 -14.58 5.91
C THR A 17 2.14 -13.54 5.43
N TRP A 18 2.49 -12.82 4.37
CA TRP A 18 1.64 -11.79 3.78
C TRP A 18 0.63 -12.39 2.82
N ILE A 19 -0.62 -11.96 2.94
CA ILE A 19 -1.71 -12.24 1.99
C ILE A 19 -2.19 -10.90 1.42
N ILE A 20 -1.95 -10.68 0.13
CA ILE A 20 -2.40 -9.49 -0.60
C ILE A 20 -3.68 -9.85 -1.33
N LEU A 21 -4.77 -9.16 -0.98
CA LEU A 21 -6.06 -9.24 -1.63
C LEU A 21 -6.02 -8.50 -2.97
N ASN A 22 -6.60 -9.09 -4.01
CA ASN A 22 -6.60 -8.51 -5.36
C ASN A 22 -7.66 -7.40 -5.52
N GLN A 23 -8.70 -7.42 -4.69
CA GLN A 23 -9.77 -6.44 -4.75
C GLN A 23 -9.51 -5.34 -3.69
N PRO A 24 -9.28 -4.09 -4.11
CA PRO A 24 -9.13 -2.99 -3.16
C PRO A 24 -10.49 -2.62 -2.54
N VAL A 25 -10.43 -2.12 -1.30
CA VAL A 25 -11.58 -1.44 -0.69
C VAL A 25 -11.64 -0.02 -1.23
N ILE A 26 -12.80 0.37 -1.74
CA ILE A 26 -13.04 1.72 -2.27
C ILE A 26 -13.50 2.64 -1.14
N ILE A 27 -12.85 3.79 -1.01
CA ILE A 27 -13.19 4.83 -0.03
C ILE A 27 -13.42 6.16 -0.75
N THR A 28 -14.20 7.05 -0.14
CA THR A 28 -14.46 8.39 -0.67
C THR A 28 -13.27 9.32 -0.40
N GLU A 29 -13.19 10.42 -1.17
CA GLU A 29 -12.19 11.46 -0.94
C GLU A 29 -12.30 12.09 0.45
N THR A 30 -13.53 12.27 0.94
CA THR A 30 -13.79 12.84 2.27
C THR A 30 -13.24 11.95 3.37
N GLN A 31 -13.42 10.63 3.27
CA GLN A 31 -12.85 9.65 4.21
C GLN A 31 -11.32 9.69 4.20
N LEU A 32 -10.70 9.74 3.02
CA LEU A 32 -9.24 9.83 2.90
C LEU A 32 -8.70 11.15 3.50
N LYS A 33 -9.41 12.27 3.30
CA LYS A 33 -9.05 13.56 3.91
C LYS A 33 -9.09 13.50 5.43
N SER A 34 -10.10 12.85 6.01
CA SER A 34 -10.18 12.67 7.47
C SER A 34 -8.99 11.88 8.01
N LEU A 35 -8.54 10.81 7.34
CA LEU A 35 -7.33 10.07 7.74
C LEU A 35 -6.07 10.94 7.70
N ARG A 36 -5.94 11.81 6.69
CA ARG A 36 -4.79 12.72 6.55
C ARG A 36 -4.76 13.89 7.54
N GLN A 37 -5.84 14.09 8.30
CA GLN A 37 -5.89 15.08 9.38
C GLN A 37 -5.36 14.54 10.71
N LEU A 38 -5.12 13.22 10.81
CA LEU A 38 -4.55 12.61 12.01
C LEU A 38 -3.16 13.19 12.31
N ARG A 39 -2.80 13.18 13.59
CA ARG A 39 -1.51 13.68 14.09
C ARG A 39 -0.71 12.54 14.70
N ILE A 40 0.61 12.66 14.68
CA ILE A 40 1.52 11.67 15.27
C ILE A 40 1.28 11.53 16.78
N SER A 41 0.90 12.63 17.44
CA SER A 41 0.59 12.65 18.87
C SER A 41 -0.55 13.62 19.17
N SER A 42 -1.01 13.64 20.43
CA SER A 42 -2.03 14.58 20.92
C SER A 42 -1.52 16.02 21.09
N PHE A 43 -0.20 16.24 21.08
CA PHE A 43 0.37 17.58 21.25
C PHE A 43 0.11 18.46 20.01
N ARG A 44 -0.23 19.73 20.26
CA ARG A 44 -0.59 20.69 19.20
C ARG A 44 0.54 20.99 18.20
N GLU A 45 1.79 20.72 18.57
CA GLU A 45 2.97 20.95 17.73
C GLU A 45 3.35 19.72 16.88
N SER A 46 2.76 18.55 17.15
CA SER A 46 3.20 17.33 16.47
C SER A 46 2.82 17.33 15.00
N GLY A 47 3.69 16.80 14.13
CA GLY A 47 3.40 16.68 12.70
C GLY A 47 2.10 15.92 12.39
N ARG A 48 1.59 16.13 11.17
CA ARG A 48 0.53 15.30 10.60
C ARG A 48 1.04 13.87 10.43
N MET A 49 0.17 12.89 10.65
CA MET A 49 0.44 11.48 10.35
C MET A 49 0.26 11.26 8.84
N ALA A 50 1.27 11.65 8.08
CA ALA A 50 1.35 11.46 6.63
C ALA A 50 2.51 10.52 6.28
N ASP A 51 2.43 9.89 5.11
CA ASP A 51 3.49 9.04 4.54
C ASP A 51 4.00 7.94 5.47
N ASN A 52 3.10 7.38 6.29
CA ASN A 52 3.34 6.31 7.26
C ASN A 52 3.42 4.93 6.59
N TYR A 53 4.27 4.80 5.58
CA TYR A 53 4.49 3.55 4.85
C TYR A 53 6.00 3.23 4.74
N ARG A 54 6.31 1.94 4.64
CA ARG A 54 7.66 1.47 4.38
C ARG A 54 7.93 1.43 2.88
N THR A 55 9.12 1.84 2.45
CA THR A 55 9.54 1.77 1.04
C THR A 55 9.60 0.34 0.52
N ILE A 56 9.40 0.18 -0.79
CA ILE A 56 9.45 -1.13 -1.47
C ILE A 56 10.83 -1.78 -1.24
N GLN A 57 10.82 -3.03 -0.79
CA GLN A 57 12.02 -3.82 -0.56
C GLN A 57 12.24 -4.82 -1.71
N LYS A 58 13.50 -5.23 -1.90
CA LYS A 58 13.85 -6.23 -2.91
C LYS A 58 13.17 -7.57 -2.61
N LEU A 59 12.85 -8.30 -3.67
CA LEU A 59 12.21 -9.62 -3.54
C LEU A 59 13.19 -10.69 -3.00
N ASN A 60 14.48 -10.56 -3.27
CA ASN A 60 15.54 -11.47 -2.81
C ASN A 60 15.21 -12.96 -3.07
N ASN A 61 14.79 -13.27 -4.30
CA ASN A 61 14.46 -14.63 -4.76
C ASN A 61 13.35 -15.35 -3.96
N ARG A 62 12.56 -14.62 -3.16
CA ARG A 62 11.40 -15.19 -2.49
C ARG A 62 10.33 -15.57 -3.49
N SER A 63 9.71 -16.74 -3.27
CA SER A 63 8.58 -17.17 -4.09
C SER A 63 7.31 -16.40 -3.71
N VAL A 64 6.59 -15.93 -4.73
CA VAL A 64 5.26 -15.32 -4.59
C VAL A 64 4.26 -16.27 -5.21
N ARG A 65 3.26 -16.67 -4.43
CA ARG A 65 2.18 -17.56 -4.88
C ARG A 65 0.95 -16.74 -5.21
N THR A 66 0.21 -17.12 -6.24
CA THR A 66 -1.05 -16.45 -6.59
C THR A 66 -2.05 -17.46 -7.13
N ASN A 67 -3.34 -17.19 -6.90
CA ASN A 67 -4.46 -17.91 -7.51
C ASN A 67 -5.04 -17.14 -8.72
N ILE A 68 -4.39 -16.04 -9.12
CA ILE A 68 -4.78 -15.23 -10.28
C ILE A 68 -4.19 -15.88 -11.52
N ASP A 69 -5.05 -16.26 -12.45
CA ASP A 69 -4.66 -16.62 -13.80
C ASP A 69 -4.45 -15.35 -14.63
N PHE A 70 -3.21 -15.10 -15.03
CA PHE A 70 -2.84 -13.93 -15.84
C PHE A 70 -2.98 -14.18 -17.35
N ILE A 71 -3.23 -15.42 -17.77
CA ILE A 71 -3.36 -15.82 -19.18
C ILE A 71 -4.80 -15.65 -19.66
N GLN A 72 -5.79 -15.62 -18.75
CA GLN A 72 -7.18 -15.36 -19.10
C GLN A 72 -7.45 -13.89 -19.49
N THR A 73 -7.41 -13.62 -20.78
CA THR A 73 -8.28 -12.62 -21.43
C THR A 73 -9.74 -13.11 -21.40
N GLN A 74 -10.36 -13.17 -20.22
CA GLN A 74 -11.80 -13.46 -20.13
C GLN A 74 -12.62 -12.16 -20.21
N PRO A 75 -13.61 -12.07 -21.11
CA PRO A 75 -14.46 -10.89 -21.30
C PRO A 75 -15.47 -10.66 -20.15
N TYR A 76 -15.49 -11.52 -19.14
CA TYR A 76 -16.48 -11.51 -18.06
C TYR A 76 -15.95 -11.00 -16.70
N CYS A 77 -14.67 -10.65 -16.59
CA CYS A 77 -14.20 -9.88 -15.44
C CYS A 77 -14.49 -8.40 -15.70
N SER A 78 -15.65 -7.92 -15.23
CA SER A 78 -16.15 -6.55 -15.43
C SER A 78 -15.39 -5.48 -14.66
N MET A 79 -14.39 -5.85 -13.84
CA MET A 79 -13.45 -4.87 -13.29
C MET A 79 -12.50 -4.42 -14.39
N GLN A 80 -12.95 -3.42 -15.15
CA GLN A 80 -12.06 -2.54 -15.90
C GLN A 80 -10.95 -2.07 -14.95
N SER A 81 -9.69 -2.19 -15.38
CA SER A 81 -8.58 -1.51 -14.71
C SER A 81 -8.79 0.01 -14.83
N ARG A 82 -9.62 0.58 -13.95
CA ARG A 82 -9.72 2.02 -13.81
C ARG A 82 -8.46 2.46 -13.08
N ARG A 83 -7.40 2.70 -13.87
CA ARG A 83 -6.23 3.47 -13.45
C ARG A 83 -6.75 4.77 -12.82
N SER A 84 -6.75 4.82 -11.50
CA SER A 84 -7.22 5.96 -10.74
C SER A 84 -5.98 6.75 -10.31
N TYR A 85 -5.85 7.92 -10.93
CA TYR A 85 -4.98 9.07 -10.63
C TYR A 85 -3.51 8.82 -10.27
N ILE A 86 -2.63 9.14 -11.22
CA ILE A 86 -1.24 9.50 -10.91
C ILE A 86 -1.26 10.88 -10.24
N GLY A 87 -1.24 10.91 -8.91
CA GLY A 87 -0.82 12.10 -8.18
C GLY A 87 0.69 12.26 -8.40
N LYS A 88 1.11 13.27 -9.17
CA LYS A 88 2.53 13.66 -9.24
C LYS A 88 2.95 14.23 -7.89
N PHE A 89 3.53 13.40 -7.02
CA PHE A 89 4.26 13.89 -5.86
C PHE A 89 5.64 14.35 -6.31
N LYS A 90 5.86 15.67 -6.29
CA LYS A 90 7.18 16.28 -6.49
C LYS A 90 7.85 16.33 -5.12
N ILE A 91 8.83 15.46 -4.90
CA ILE A 91 9.66 15.48 -3.69
C ILE A 91 10.56 16.72 -3.80
N HIS A 92 10.30 17.73 -2.97
CA HIS A 92 11.25 18.81 -2.75
C HIS A 92 12.22 18.34 -1.66
N PHE A 93 13.47 18.10 -2.06
CA PHE A 93 14.58 18.03 -1.11
C PHE A 93 14.87 19.46 -0.65
N VAL A 94 14.66 19.73 0.63
CA VAL A 94 15.24 20.91 1.30
C VAL A 94 16.55 20.41 1.90
N TYR A 95 17.66 20.95 1.41
CA TYR A 95 18.99 20.76 1.97
C TYR A 95 19.11 21.44 3.33
#